data_AF-A0A9D8IF16-F1
#
_entry.id   AF-A0A9D8IF16-F1
#
_cell.length_a   1.000
_cell.length_b   1.000
_cell.length_c   1.000
_cell.angle_alpha   90.00
_cell.angle_beta   90.00
_cell.angle_gamma   90.00
#
_symmetry.space_group_name_H-M   'P 1'
#
loop_
_entity.id
_entity.type
_entity.pdbx_description
1 polymer ?
#
loop_
_entity_poly.entity_id
_entity_poly.type
_entity_poly.pdbx_seq_one_letter_code
_entity_poly.pdbx_strand_id
1 'polypeptide(L)'
;MELSRGDKENTLLAKKRAVKVLTQYLGDCCLDKITPFIIERYRLERKEKDLVKDTVINMDIAFLGNMFNTAIKQGLIDNTKLHSYIN
;
A
#
# COMPACT_ATOMS: atom_id res chain seq x y z
N MET A 1 3.20 8.05 30.93
CA MET A 1 3.80 7.31 29.81
C MET A 1 2.68 6.70 28.94
N GLU A 2 1.75 7.54 28.47
CA GLU A 2 0.48 7.10 27.83
C GLU A 2 0.41 7.36 26.32
N LEU A 3 1.23 8.28 25.80
CA LEU A 3 1.31 8.61 24.36
C LEU A 3 1.68 7.38 23.50
N SER A 4 2.58 6.52 23.98
CA SER A 4 3.14 5.42 23.19
C SER A 4 2.17 4.26 22.91
N ARG A 5 1.07 4.14 23.67
CA ARG A 5 0.06 3.09 23.46
C ARG A 5 -0.95 3.51 22.38
N GLY A 6 -1.42 4.76 22.43
CA GLY A 6 -2.35 5.31 21.43
C GLY A 6 -1.74 5.42 20.02
N ASP A 7 -0.47 5.81 19.93
CA ASP A 7 0.22 5.92 18.63
C ASP A 7 0.37 4.56 17.91
N LYS A 8 0.59 3.49 18.69
CA LYS A 8 0.68 2.12 18.16
C LYS A 8 -0.68 1.61 17.69
N GLU A 9 -1.74 1.94 18.41
CA GLU A 9 -3.11 1.57 18.05
C GLU A 9 -3.56 2.31 16.78
N ASN A 10 -3.34 3.63 16.71
CA ASN A 10 -3.62 4.42 15.52
C ASN A 10 -2.84 3.91 14.30
N THR A 11 -1.57 3.55 14.49
CA THR A 11 -0.76 2.94 13.42
C THR A 11 -1.33 1.59 12.97
N LEU A 12 -1.78 0.75 13.90
CA LEU A 12 -2.39 -0.54 13.58
C LEU A 12 -3.71 -0.35 12.82
N LEU A 13 -4.56 0.57 13.26
CA LEU A 13 -5.82 0.91 12.59
C LEU A 13 -5.58 1.44 11.18
N ALA A 14 -4.58 2.31 11.00
CA ALA A 14 -4.18 2.81 9.69
C ALA A 14 -3.72 1.67 8.76
N LYS A 15 -2.92 0.73 9.26
CA LYS A 15 -2.49 -0.46 8.49
C LYS A 15 -3.65 -1.35 8.10
N LYS A 16 -4.56 -1.66 9.04
CA LYS A 16 -5.77 -2.46 8.77
C LYS A 16 -6.65 -1.80 7.71
N ARG A 17 -6.82 -0.48 7.80
CA ARG A 17 -7.54 0.30 6.79
C ARG A 17 -6.85 0.23 5.44
N ALA A 18 -5.54 0.45 5.38
CA ALA A 18 -4.77 0.40 4.13
C ALA A 18 -4.90 -0.97 3.45
N VAL A 19 -4.74 -2.07 4.19
CA VAL A 19 -4.92 -3.43 3.65
C VAL A 19 -6.33 -3.59 3.08
N LYS A 20 -7.37 -3.26 3.85
CA LYS A 20 -8.77 -3.39 3.40
C LYS A 20 -9.01 -2.66 2.07
N VAL A 21 -8.52 -1.42 1.97
CA VAL A 21 -8.75 -0.62 0.77
C VAL A 21 -7.90 -1.09 -0.40
N LEU A 22 -6.65 -1.47 -0.18
CA LEU A 22 -5.81 -2.08 -1.21
C LEU A 22 -6.46 -3.35 -1.77
N THR A 23 -6.96 -4.24 -0.91
CA THR A 23 -7.66 -5.47 -1.35
C THR A 23 -8.95 -5.16 -2.12
N GLN A 24 -9.70 -4.13 -1.74
CA GLN A 24 -10.92 -3.73 -2.45
C GLN A 24 -10.64 -3.30 -3.90
N TYR A 25 -9.55 -2.57 -4.14
CA TYR A 25 -9.25 -2.01 -5.46
C TYR A 25 -8.33 -2.88 -6.32
N LEU A 26 -7.37 -3.56 -5.68
CA LEU A 26 -6.46 -4.48 -6.36
C LEU A 26 -7.09 -5.86 -6.57
N GLY A 27 -8.13 -6.20 -5.80
CA GLY A 27 -8.79 -7.50 -5.85
C GLY A 27 -7.82 -8.64 -5.49
N ASP A 28 -7.98 -9.78 -6.15
CA ASP A 28 -7.13 -10.97 -6.00
C ASP A 28 -5.80 -10.86 -6.76
N CYS A 29 -5.31 -9.63 -7.01
CA CYS A 29 -4.05 -9.41 -7.68
C CYS A 29 -2.88 -9.83 -6.77
N CYS A 30 -2.15 -10.87 -7.17
CA CYS A 30 -0.91 -11.27 -6.50
C CYS A 30 0.09 -10.10 -6.48
N LEU A 31 0.85 -9.96 -5.39
CA LEU A 31 1.83 -8.87 -5.28
C LEU A 31 2.83 -8.87 -6.45
N ASP A 32 3.27 -10.02 -6.96
CA ASP A 32 4.21 -10.10 -8.09
C ASP A 32 3.64 -9.63 -9.44
N LYS A 33 2.32 -9.37 -9.50
CA LYS A 33 1.58 -8.91 -10.68
C LYS A 33 1.18 -7.43 -10.61
N ILE A 34 1.38 -6.76 -9.49
CA ILE A 34 1.08 -5.33 -9.39
C ILE A 34 2.13 -4.57 -10.20
N THR A 35 1.68 -3.88 -11.25
CA THR A 35 2.48 -3.06 -12.16
C THR A 35 2.26 -1.56 -11.86
N PRO A 36 3.05 -0.63 -12.45
CA PRO A 36 2.85 0.79 -12.18
C PRO A 36 1.49 1.24 -12.72
N PHE A 37 1.03 0.64 -13.83
CA PHE A 37 -0.29 0.88 -14.37
C PHE A 37 -1.41 0.53 -13.38
N ILE A 38 -1.26 -0.57 -12.63
CA ILE A 38 -2.23 -0.96 -11.60
C ILE A 38 -2.23 0.05 -10.44
N ILE A 39 -1.05 0.55 -10.05
CA ILE A 39 -0.92 1.58 -9.01
C ILE A 39 -1.54 2.90 -9.45
N GLU A 40 -1.30 3.35 -10.69
CA GLU A 40 -1.90 4.59 -11.19
C GLU A 40 -3.41 4.48 -11.35
N ARG A 41 -3.90 3.33 -11.83
CA ARG A 41 -5.35 3.06 -11.84
C ARG A 41 -5.93 3.17 -10.43
N TYR A 42 -5.29 2.56 -9.44
CA TYR A 42 -5.70 2.70 -8.04
C TYR A 42 -5.71 4.17 -7.57
N ARG A 43 -4.67 4.95 -7.87
CA ARG A 43 -4.59 6.37 -7.49
C ARG A 43 -5.74 7.18 -8.09
N LEU A 44 -5.98 7.02 -9.38
CA LEU A 44 -7.06 7.71 -10.10
C LEU A 44 -8.43 7.32 -9.53
N GLU A 45 -8.69 6.03 -9.35
CA GLU A 45 -9.98 5.57 -8.83
C GLU A 45 -10.23 6.08 -7.40
N ARG A 46 -9.24 6.04 -6.52
CA ARG A 46 -9.37 6.60 -5.15
C ARG A 46 -9.59 8.11 -5.14
N LYS A 47 -8.96 8.83 -6.07
CA LYS A 47 -9.06 10.29 -6.15
C LYS A 47 -10.39 10.73 -6.74
N GLU A 48 -10.84 10.09 -7.81
CA GLU A 48 -12.01 10.49 -8.58
C GLU A 48 -13.31 9.91 -8.02
N LYS A 49 -13.31 8.65 -7.57
CA LYS A 49 -14.52 7.96 -7.08
C LYS A 49 -14.76 8.20 -5.60
N ASP A 50 -13.70 8.10 -4.78
CA ASP A 50 -13.82 8.22 -3.33
C ASP A 50 -13.51 9.64 -2.81
N LEU A 51 -13.05 10.55 -3.68
CA LEU A 51 -12.64 11.93 -3.32
C LEU A 51 -11.58 11.97 -2.20
N VAL A 52 -10.69 10.98 -2.19
CA VAL A 52 -9.66 10.82 -1.15
C VAL A 52 -8.46 11.72 -1.43
N LYS A 53 -7.94 12.37 -0.38
CA LYS A 53 -6.74 13.22 -0.47
C LYS A 53 -5.51 12.41 -0.88
N ASP A 54 -4.63 13.02 -1.67
CA ASP A 54 -3.37 12.41 -2.13
C ASP A 54 -2.51 11.91 -0.96
N THR A 55 -2.53 12.59 0.20
CA THR A 55 -1.80 12.17 1.40
C THR A 55 -2.23 10.78 1.91
N VAL A 56 -3.53 10.50 1.87
CA VAL A 56 -4.11 9.22 2.30
C VAL A 56 -3.77 8.12 1.31
N ILE A 57 -3.82 8.43 0.01
CA ILE A 57 -3.43 7.51 -1.07
C ILE A 57 -1.94 7.17 -0.96
N ASN A 58 -1.10 8.18 -0.74
CA ASN A 58 0.35 7.98 -0.58
C ASN A 58 0.69 7.13 0.65
N MET A 59 -0.04 7.29 1.76
CA MET A 59 0.10 6.40 2.92
C MET A 59 -0.22 4.95 2.57
N ASP A 60 -1.33 4.71 1.86
CA ASP A 60 -1.71 3.36 1.43
C ASP A 60 -0.64 2.74 0.52
N ILE A 61 -0.11 3.51 -0.45
CA ILE A 61 0.96 3.06 -1.35
C ILE A 61 2.27 2.80 -0.60
N ALA A 62 2.61 3.62 0.40
CA ALA A 62 3.78 3.38 1.24
C ALA A 62 3.66 2.06 2.03
N PHE A 63 2.46 1.74 2.53
CA PHE A 63 2.21 0.43 3.15
C PHE A 63 2.37 -0.72 2.17
N LEU A 64 1.86 -0.58 0.94
CA LEU A 64 2.06 -1.56 -0.12
C LEU A 64 3.55 -1.76 -0.44
N GLY A 65 4.33 -0.68 -0.55
CA GLY A 65 5.78 -0.75 -0.74
C GLY A 65 6.50 -1.48 0.38
N ASN A 66 6.08 -1.28 1.64
CA ASN A 66 6.62 -2.04 2.77
C ASN A 66 6.30 -3.55 2.69
N MET A 67 5.11 -3.92 2.20
CA MET A 67 4.76 -5.33 1.96
C MET A 67 5.64 -5.94 0.87
N PHE A 68 5.87 -5.23 -0.23
CA PHE A 68 6.79 -5.63 -1.29
C PHE A 68 8.20 -5.86 -0.78
N ASN A 69 8.76 -4.89 -0.07
CA ASN A 69 10.10 -5.00 0.50
C ASN A 69 10.22 -6.20 1.45
N THR A 70 9.17 -6.49 2.21
CA THR A 70 9.13 -7.66 3.10
C THR A 70 9.10 -8.97 2.30
N ALA A 71 8.25 -9.03 1.26
CA ALA A 71 8.14 -10.20 0.40
C ALA A 71 9.45 -10.49 -0.36
N ILE A 72 10.14 -9.45 -0.85
CA ILE A 72 11.46 -9.58 -1.48
C ILE A 72 12.49 -10.11 -0.49
N LYS A 73 12.56 -9.54 0.72
CA LYS A 73 13.47 -10.00 1.78
C LYS A 73 13.23 -11.47 2.17
N GLN A 74 12.00 -11.94 2.07
CA GLN A 74 11.62 -13.32 2.35
C GLN A 74 11.79 -14.26 1.13
N GLY A 75 12.23 -13.74 -0.02
CA GLY A 75 12.39 -14.53 -1.25
C GLY A 75 11.07 -14.91 -1.91
N LEU A 76 9.95 -14.27 -1.56
CA LEU A 76 8.63 -14.51 -2.13
C LEU A 76 8.43 -13.79 -3.47
N ILE A 77 9.18 -12.73 -3.72
CA ILE A 77 9.14 -11.93 -4.96
C ILE A 77 10.57 -11.60 -5.38
N ASP A 78 10.86 -11.68 -6.68
CA ASP A 78 12.15 -11.30 -7.23
C ASP A 78 12.31 -9.76 -7.35
N ASN A 79 13.49 -9.26 -6.99
CA ASN A 79 13.81 -7.83 -6.91
C ASN A 79 13.92 -7.14 -8.28
N THR A 80 13.97 -7.92 -9.37
CA THR A 80 13.98 -7.40 -10.75
C THR A 80 12.73 -6.58 -11.10
N LYS A 81 11.66 -6.67 -10.31
CA LYS A 81 10.39 -5.99 -10.56
C LYS A 81 10.14 -4.70 -9.77
N LEU A 82 11.02 -4.23 -8.88
CA LEU A 82 10.70 -3.09 -7.99
C LEU A 82 11.51 -1.80 -8.21
N HIS A 83 12.58 -1.84 -9.01
CA HIS A 83 13.50 -0.70 -9.14
C HIS A 83 12.94 0.52 -9.91
N SER A 84 11.77 0.45 -10.54
CA SER A 84 11.17 1.59 -11.27
C SER A 84 9.97 2.26 -10.56
N TYR A 85 9.73 2.01 -9.27
CA TYR A 85 8.42 2.29 -8.65
C TYR A 85 8.44 3.28 -7.47
N ILE A 86 9.63 3.71 -7.04
CA ILE A 86 9.81 4.67 -5.94
C ILE A 86 10.93 5.62 -6.35
N ASN A 87 10.57 6.69 -7.06
CA ASN A 87 11.33 7.93 -7.15
C ASN A 87 10.36 9.08 -6.96
#